data_AF-A0A5E4I191-F1
#
_entry.id   AF-A0A5E4I191-F1
#
_cell.length_a   1.000
_cell.length_b   1.000
_cell.length_c   1.000
_cell.angle_alpha   90.00
_cell.angle_beta   90.00
_cell.angle_gamma   90.00
#
_symmetry.space_group_name_H-M   'P 1'
#
loop_
_entity.id
_entity.type
_entity.pdbx_description
1 polymer ?
#
loop_
_entity_poly.entity_id
_entity_poly.type
_entity_poly.pdbx_seq_one_letter_code
_entity_poly.pdbx_strand_id
1 'polypeptide(L)'
;MDFFDQNSFTIFLMACAVVYVVLSNFLQKKFGKSERLMEIQKELNAINKQVGEASKRKDNAAVEELMKKQSPLLSELMSLQMRMLPITLGLFIPVIMLLSAVEPYMLDDSKIVLFDDGLLSHCDAIANDLVYSNCLLLNPTSHKGAWVFSAEAFQNNAQVAQNATAFYVEKGKPEDVFLQAKQHSIIDIVLGAKTISISPYTDKANYTIGETVQLHANVSEQADKVDASINNGTFYFVDLPVPLPLLNIRRLVGTTGVFILFSFVFSLLFSLAKGILKKMNIYLPLVSDKTVEQKAAEQRQAEQKSSSQGKQA
;
A
#
# COMPACT_ATOMS: atom_id res chain seq x y z
N MET A 1 3.44 6.79 -28.51
CA MET A 1 2.19 6.07 -28.16
C MET A 1 2.25 5.89 -26.66
N ASP A 2 1.57 6.76 -25.93
CA ASP A 2 1.66 6.82 -24.47
C ASP A 2 0.71 5.77 -23.90
N PHE A 3 1.16 4.51 -23.88
CA PHE A 3 0.38 3.38 -23.36
C PHE A 3 0.06 3.50 -21.85
N PHE A 4 0.61 4.50 -21.16
CA PHE A 4 0.46 4.74 -19.73
C PHE A 4 -0.03 6.16 -19.41
N ASP A 5 -1.11 6.60 -20.05
CA ASP A 5 -1.92 7.69 -19.48
C ASP A 5 -2.43 7.30 -18.08
N GLN A 6 -2.69 8.29 -17.21
CA GLN A 6 -3.10 8.08 -15.82
C GLN A 6 -4.29 7.11 -15.72
N ASN A 7 -5.26 7.25 -16.62
CA ASN A 7 -6.44 6.38 -16.71
C ASN A 7 -6.08 4.93 -17.06
N SER A 8 -5.20 4.73 -18.04
CA SER A 8 -4.73 3.39 -18.46
C SER A 8 -3.98 2.71 -17.31
N PHE A 9 -3.15 3.48 -16.60
CA PHE A 9 -2.42 2.98 -15.44
C PHE A 9 -3.37 2.64 -14.26
N THR A 10 -4.42 3.44 -14.01
CA THR A 10 -5.46 3.09 -13.03
C THR A 10 -6.17 1.78 -13.38
N ILE A 11 -6.51 1.58 -14.66
CA ILE A 11 -7.13 0.32 -15.14
C ILE A 11 -6.19 -0.86 -14.93
N PHE A 12 -4.91 -0.69 -15.23
CA PHE A 12 -3.87 -1.69 -14.96
C PHE A 12 -3.80 -2.05 -13.46
N LEU A 13 -3.76 -1.06 -12.57
CA LEU A 13 -3.77 -1.29 -11.11
C LEU A 13 -5.02 -2.04 -10.65
N MET A 14 -6.20 -1.72 -11.20
CA MET A 14 -7.44 -2.44 -10.90
C MET A 14 -7.36 -3.91 -11.35
N ALA A 15 -6.82 -4.18 -12.54
CA ALA A 15 -6.63 -5.54 -13.04
C ALA A 15 -5.67 -6.35 -12.13
N CYS A 16 -4.54 -5.75 -11.73
CA CYS A 16 -3.62 -6.35 -10.77
C CYS A 16 -4.29 -6.64 -9.42
N ALA A 17 -5.12 -5.72 -8.92
CA ALA A 17 -5.84 -5.91 -7.65
C ALA A 17 -6.83 -7.08 -7.74
N VAL A 18 -7.56 -7.22 -8.84
CA VAL A 18 -8.46 -8.36 -9.07
C VAL A 18 -7.68 -9.67 -9.11
N VAL A 19 -6.59 -9.74 -9.88
CA VAL A 19 -5.72 -10.93 -9.96
C VAL A 19 -5.17 -11.27 -8.57
N TYR A 20 -4.71 -10.28 -7.81
CA TYR A 20 -4.25 -10.44 -6.43
C TYR A 20 -5.35 -11.01 -5.53
N VAL A 21 -6.58 -10.48 -5.58
CA VAL A 21 -7.71 -10.97 -4.77
C VAL A 21 -8.03 -12.42 -5.13
N VAL A 22 -8.02 -12.79 -6.41
CA VAL A 22 -8.26 -14.18 -6.85
C VAL A 22 -7.16 -15.11 -6.36
N LEU A 23 -5.89 -14.74 -6.54
CA LEU A 23 -4.73 -15.51 -6.09
C LEU A 23 -4.70 -15.65 -4.56
N SER A 24 -4.94 -14.56 -3.83
CA SER A 24 -4.99 -14.56 -2.36
C SER A 24 -6.09 -15.49 -1.86
N ASN A 25 -7.29 -15.44 -2.46
CA ASN A 25 -8.37 -16.37 -2.14
C ASN A 25 -8.00 -17.83 -2.45
N PHE A 26 -7.32 -18.08 -3.57
CA PHE A 26 -6.88 -19.42 -3.95
C PHE A 26 -5.85 -19.97 -2.94
N LEU A 27 -4.87 -19.16 -2.55
CA LEU A 27 -3.86 -19.53 -1.55
C LEU A 27 -4.50 -19.74 -0.17
N GLN A 28 -5.43 -18.89 0.24
CA GLN A 28 -6.18 -19.05 1.50
C GLN A 28 -6.97 -20.36 1.53
N LYS A 29 -7.61 -20.76 0.43
CA LYS A 29 -8.29 -22.05 0.37
C LYS A 29 -7.32 -23.22 0.43
N LYS A 30 -6.20 -23.14 -0.30
CA LYS A 30 -5.24 -24.24 -0.42
C LYS A 30 -4.43 -24.45 0.86
N PHE A 31 -4.02 -23.39 1.54
CA PHE A 31 -3.12 -23.46 2.69
C PHE A 31 -3.81 -23.19 4.03
N GLY A 32 -4.95 -22.50 4.04
CA GLY A 32 -5.58 -22.00 5.25
C GLY A 32 -6.35 -23.01 6.10
N LYS A 33 -6.33 -24.32 5.76
CA LYS A 33 -7.15 -25.36 6.44
C LYS A 33 -8.58 -24.87 6.72
N SER A 34 -9.27 -24.43 5.66
CA SER A 34 -10.53 -23.67 5.78
C SER A 34 -11.61 -24.36 6.63
N GLU A 35 -11.62 -25.69 6.67
CA GLU A 35 -12.52 -26.49 7.49
C GLU A 35 -12.33 -26.23 8.99
N ARG A 36 -11.07 -26.24 9.46
CA ARG A 36 -10.75 -26.01 10.87
C ARG A 36 -11.06 -24.58 11.30
N LEU A 37 -10.80 -23.60 10.43
CA LEU A 37 -11.20 -22.21 10.68
C LEU A 37 -12.72 -22.06 10.80
N MET A 38 -13.49 -22.76 9.96
CA MET A 38 -14.94 -22.72 10.01
C MET A 38 -15.49 -23.39 11.28
N GLU A 39 -14.86 -24.48 11.73
CA GLU A 39 -15.20 -25.14 13.00
C GLU A 39 -14.94 -24.22 14.21
N ILE A 40 -13.74 -23.64 14.31
CA ILE A 40 -13.38 -22.70 15.38
C ILE A 40 -14.34 -21.49 15.39
N GLN A 41 -14.71 -20.95 14.22
CA GLN A 41 -15.68 -19.85 14.15
C GLN A 41 -17.07 -20.26 14.65
N LYS A 42 -17.52 -21.50 14.38
CA LYS A 42 -18.79 -22.02 14.91
C LYS A 42 -18.74 -22.16 16.43
N GLU A 43 -17.66 -22.70 16.98
CA GLU A 43 -17.46 -22.84 18.43
C GLU A 43 -17.40 -21.46 19.11
N LEU A 44 -16.63 -20.52 18.56
CA LEU A 44 -16.56 -19.15 19.05
C LEU A 44 -17.92 -18.44 19.02
N ASN A 45 -18.71 -18.61 17.96
CA ASN A 45 -20.06 -18.04 17.89
C ASN A 45 -21.01 -18.66 18.93
N ALA A 46 -20.90 -19.97 19.17
CA ALA A 46 -21.68 -20.65 20.21
C ALA A 46 -21.29 -20.15 21.61
N ILE A 47 -19.99 -20.02 21.90
CA ILE A 47 -19.48 -19.47 23.17
C ILE A 47 -19.90 -18.02 23.35
N ASN A 48 -19.77 -17.18 22.32
CA ASN A 48 -20.20 -15.77 22.39
C ASN A 48 -21.69 -15.63 22.69
N LYS A 49 -22.53 -16.53 22.16
CA LYS A 49 -23.96 -16.57 22.51
C LYS A 49 -24.17 -16.93 23.98
N GLN A 50 -23.46 -17.93 24.50
CA GLN A 50 -23.53 -18.32 25.92
C GLN A 50 -23.01 -17.22 26.85
N VAL A 51 -21.93 -16.52 26.48
CA VAL A 51 -21.43 -15.36 27.21
C VAL A 51 -22.47 -14.25 27.24
N GLY A 52 -23.13 -13.97 26.11
CA GLY A 52 -24.23 -13.00 26.06
C GLY A 52 -25.41 -13.36 26.96
N GLU A 53 -25.76 -14.64 27.07
CA GLU A 53 -26.81 -15.14 27.96
C GLU A 53 -26.40 -15.15 29.44
N ALA A 54 -25.14 -15.47 29.76
CA ALA A 54 -24.59 -15.43 31.13
C ALA A 54 -24.42 -13.98 31.63
N SER A 55 -23.96 -13.08 30.75
CA SER A 55 -23.84 -11.65 31.03
C SER A 55 -25.20 -11.00 31.30
N LYS A 56 -26.23 -11.34 30.52
CA LYS A 56 -27.63 -10.92 30.81
C LYS A 56 -28.12 -11.41 32.17
N ARG A 57 -27.67 -12.59 32.61
CA ARG A 57 -27.94 -13.17 33.92
C ARG A 57 -27.05 -12.62 35.05
N LYS A 58 -26.09 -11.74 34.74
CA LYS A 58 -25.08 -11.19 35.66
C LYS A 58 -24.25 -12.25 36.39
N ASP A 59 -24.08 -13.42 35.79
CA ASP A 59 -23.27 -14.50 36.35
C ASP A 59 -21.81 -14.34 35.92
N ASN A 60 -21.04 -13.60 36.71
CA ASN A 60 -19.64 -13.29 36.43
C ASN A 60 -18.74 -14.54 36.41
N ALA A 61 -19.08 -15.57 37.19
CA ALA A 61 -18.29 -16.81 37.25
C ALA A 61 -18.46 -17.62 35.95
N ALA A 62 -19.69 -17.74 35.46
CA ALA A 62 -19.97 -18.37 34.17
C ALA A 62 -19.34 -17.62 32.99
N VAL A 63 -19.32 -16.28 33.04
CA VAL A 63 -18.63 -15.46 32.03
C VAL A 63 -17.13 -15.74 32.03
N GLU A 64 -16.48 -15.76 33.19
CA GLU A 64 -15.04 -16.02 33.28
C GLU A 64 -14.67 -17.42 32.77
N GLU A 65 -15.46 -18.45 33.09
CA GLU A 65 -15.23 -19.81 32.59
C GLU A 65 -15.35 -19.89 31.07
N LEU A 66 -16.36 -19.23 30.50
CA LEU A 66 -16.55 -19.19 29.05
C LEU A 66 -15.44 -18.40 28.35
N MET A 67 -14.94 -17.31 28.94
CA MET A 67 -13.78 -16.59 28.42
C MET A 67 -12.50 -17.42 28.47
N LYS A 68 -12.30 -18.24 29.52
CA LYS A 68 -11.18 -19.20 29.58
C LYS A 68 -11.24 -20.23 28.46
N LYS A 69 -12.44 -20.70 28.07
CA LYS A 69 -12.65 -21.58 26.91
C LYS A 69 -12.46 -20.87 25.57
N GLN A 70 -12.74 -19.56 25.52
CA GLN A 70 -12.55 -18.74 24.34
C GLN A 70 -11.06 -18.50 24.02
N SER A 71 -10.22 -18.33 25.05
CA SER A 71 -8.79 -18.06 24.92
C SER A 71 -8.00 -19.05 24.04
N PRO A 72 -8.07 -20.39 24.24
CA PRO A 72 -7.36 -21.35 23.40
C PRO A 72 -7.86 -21.34 21.95
N LEU A 73 -9.17 -21.12 21.72
CA LEU A 73 -9.73 -21.02 20.38
C LEU A 73 -9.26 -19.76 19.65
N LEU A 74 -9.19 -18.63 20.36
CA LEU A 74 -8.62 -17.39 19.83
C LEU A 74 -7.14 -17.54 19.50
N SER A 75 -6.37 -18.20 20.38
CA SER A 75 -4.95 -18.51 20.15
C SER A 75 -4.76 -19.42 18.93
N GLU A 76 -5.59 -20.47 18.79
CA GLU A 76 -5.57 -21.34 17.61
C GLU A 76 -5.89 -20.55 16.33
N LEU A 77 -6.91 -19.70 16.36
CA LEU A 77 -7.29 -18.83 15.24
C LEU A 77 -6.17 -17.86 14.87
N MET A 78 -5.54 -17.21 15.86
CA MET A 78 -4.38 -16.34 15.62
C MET A 78 -3.19 -17.13 15.05
N SER A 79 -2.92 -18.33 15.56
CA SER A 79 -1.83 -19.16 15.04
C SER A 79 -2.05 -19.56 13.58
N LEU A 80 -3.30 -19.85 13.20
CA LEU A 80 -3.68 -20.15 11.81
C LEU A 80 -3.53 -18.92 10.92
N GLN A 81 -3.92 -17.73 11.40
CA GLN A 81 -3.70 -16.47 10.69
C GLN A 81 -2.20 -16.16 10.52
N MET A 82 -1.40 -16.36 11.56
CA MET A 82 0.05 -16.12 11.53
C MET A 82 0.78 -17.07 10.56
N ARG A 83 0.29 -18.29 10.36
CA ARG A 83 0.83 -19.21 9.34
C ARG A 83 0.54 -18.75 7.91
N MET A 84 -0.59 -18.08 7.70
CA MET A 84 -0.97 -17.54 6.38
C MET A 84 -0.24 -16.23 6.06
N LEU A 85 0.10 -15.44 7.08
CA LEU A 85 0.75 -14.14 6.93
C LEU A 85 2.03 -14.16 6.07
N PRO A 86 3.04 -15.04 6.31
CA PRO A 86 4.24 -15.06 5.48
C PRO A 86 3.97 -15.47 4.03
N ILE A 87 2.95 -16.31 3.78
CA ILE A 87 2.53 -16.70 2.43
C ILE A 87 1.92 -15.48 1.71
N THR A 88 1.02 -14.75 2.38
CA THR A 88 0.43 -13.54 1.82
C THR A 88 1.46 -12.43 1.62
N LEU A 89 2.40 -12.28 2.55
CA LEU A 89 3.46 -11.29 2.46
C LEU A 89 4.43 -11.62 1.32
N GLY A 90 4.78 -12.90 1.17
CA GLY A 90 5.62 -13.38 0.06
C GLY A 90 4.98 -13.16 -1.32
N LEU A 91 3.65 -13.16 -1.42
CA LEU A 91 2.94 -12.75 -2.64
C LEU A 91 2.89 -11.23 -2.80
N PHE A 92 2.75 -10.48 -1.70
CA PHE A 92 2.53 -9.04 -1.72
C PHE A 92 3.80 -8.25 -2.06
N ILE A 93 4.97 -8.66 -1.55
CA ILE A 93 6.26 -8.02 -1.82
C ILE A 93 6.58 -7.91 -3.33
N PRO A 94 6.57 -9.00 -4.12
CA PRO A 94 6.90 -8.90 -5.55
C PRO A 94 5.88 -8.07 -6.32
N VAL A 95 4.61 -8.06 -5.89
CA VAL A 95 3.60 -7.19 -6.49
C VAL A 95 3.92 -5.72 -6.21
N ILE A 96 4.26 -5.35 -4.98
CA ILE A 96 4.67 -3.97 -4.68
C ILE A 96 5.91 -3.59 -5.49
N MET A 97 6.94 -4.45 -5.51
CA MET A 97 8.16 -4.16 -6.27
C MET A 97 7.87 -3.96 -7.76
N LEU A 98 6.99 -4.78 -8.34
CA LEU A 98 6.54 -4.62 -9.71
C LEU A 98 5.79 -3.30 -9.92
N LEU A 99 4.87 -2.96 -9.01
CA LEU A 99 4.10 -1.71 -9.09
C LEU A 99 4.99 -0.47 -9.01
N SER A 100 5.98 -0.48 -8.12
CA SER A 100 6.97 0.60 -8.02
C SER A 100 7.87 0.70 -9.25
N ALA A 101 8.23 -0.44 -9.87
CA ALA A 101 9.06 -0.45 -11.07
C ALA A 101 8.32 0.00 -12.34
N VAL A 102 6.99 -0.13 -12.38
CA VAL A 102 6.14 0.22 -13.53
C VAL A 102 5.48 1.60 -13.36
N GLU A 103 5.76 2.30 -12.26
CA GLU A 103 5.22 3.64 -12.01
C GLU A 103 5.73 4.63 -13.07
N PRO A 104 4.86 5.15 -13.96
CA PRO A 104 5.29 5.90 -15.13
C PRO A 104 5.96 7.23 -14.77
N TYR A 105 5.70 7.72 -13.56
CA TYR A 105 6.13 9.03 -13.09
C TYR A 105 7.52 9.06 -12.46
N MET A 106 8.18 7.91 -12.26
CA MET A 106 9.54 7.85 -11.69
C MET A 106 10.66 7.96 -12.73
N LEU A 107 10.35 7.87 -14.03
CA LEU A 107 11.37 7.87 -15.08
C LEU A 107 12.01 9.24 -15.33
N ASP A 108 11.32 10.32 -14.96
CA ASP A 108 11.83 11.69 -15.14
C ASP A 108 12.53 12.26 -13.91
N ASP A 109 12.57 11.49 -12.82
CA ASP A 109 13.14 11.93 -11.55
C ASP A 109 14.65 12.12 -11.71
N SER A 110 15.06 13.39 -11.69
CA SER A 110 16.45 13.78 -11.88
C SER A 110 17.05 14.23 -10.56
N LYS A 111 18.20 13.66 -10.19
CA LYS A 111 19.00 14.12 -9.05
C LYS A 111 20.08 15.08 -9.55
N ILE A 112 20.14 16.26 -8.95
CA ILE A 112 21.07 17.32 -9.29
C ILE A 112 21.76 17.80 -8.02
N VAL A 113 23.06 18.03 -8.06
CA VAL A 113 23.79 18.63 -6.94
C VAL A 113 23.68 20.15 -7.06
N LEU A 114 23.39 20.86 -5.99
CA LEU A 114 23.37 22.33 -5.99
C LEU A 114 24.72 22.87 -5.51
N PHE A 115 25.19 23.97 -6.10
CA PHE A 115 26.51 24.56 -5.86
C PHE A 115 26.40 26.00 -5.36
N ASP A 116 27.32 26.41 -4.49
CA ASP A 116 27.49 27.77 -3.98
C ASP A 116 28.94 28.22 -4.29
N ASP A 117 29.24 28.34 -5.59
CA ASP A 117 30.58 28.55 -6.14
C ASP A 117 30.74 29.83 -6.97
N GLY A 118 29.65 30.58 -7.16
CA GLY A 118 29.59 31.80 -7.95
C GLY A 118 29.82 31.59 -9.45
N LEU A 119 29.64 30.37 -9.96
CA LEU A 119 29.77 30.07 -11.39
C LEU A 119 28.42 30.15 -12.10
N LEU A 120 28.35 31.02 -13.11
CA LEU A 120 27.16 31.16 -13.96
C LEU A 120 26.75 29.86 -14.69
N SER A 121 27.69 28.91 -14.87
CA SER A 121 27.38 27.59 -15.43
C SER A 121 26.47 26.75 -14.52
N HIS A 122 26.42 27.06 -13.23
CA HIS A 122 25.53 26.46 -12.24
C HIS A 122 24.36 27.38 -11.89
N CYS A 123 24.10 28.43 -12.68
CA CYS A 123 23.12 29.47 -12.36
C CYS A 123 23.40 30.17 -11.02
N ASP A 124 24.67 30.13 -10.58
CA ASP A 124 25.12 30.81 -9.38
C ASP A 124 25.84 32.10 -9.74
N ALA A 125 25.47 33.20 -9.09
CA ALA A 125 26.05 34.51 -9.35
C ALA A 125 27.00 34.98 -8.24
N ILE A 126 26.89 34.42 -7.02
CA ILE A 126 27.61 34.90 -5.84
C ILE A 126 28.09 33.70 -5.03
N ALA A 127 29.40 33.53 -4.91
CA ALA A 127 29.97 32.42 -4.13
C ALA A 127 29.89 32.67 -2.62
N ASN A 128 29.63 31.59 -1.86
CA ASN A 128 29.54 31.52 -0.41
C ASN A 128 28.47 32.42 0.21
N ASP A 129 27.32 32.58 -0.46
CA ASP A 129 26.19 33.36 0.06
C ASP A 129 25.10 32.48 0.71
N LEU A 130 25.36 31.17 0.84
CA LEU A 130 24.43 30.15 1.35
C LEU A 130 23.22 29.90 0.44
N VAL A 131 23.28 30.37 -0.81
CA VAL A 131 22.29 30.08 -1.86
C VAL A 131 22.87 29.08 -2.83
N TYR A 132 22.57 27.81 -2.61
CA TYR A 132 23.01 26.75 -3.50
C TYR A 132 22.13 26.72 -4.75
N SER A 133 22.72 26.66 -5.94
CA SER A 133 21.97 26.71 -7.19
C SER A 133 22.45 25.72 -8.26
N ASN A 134 21.55 25.42 -9.19
CA ASN A 134 21.85 24.71 -10.43
C ASN A 134 20.83 25.07 -11.52
N CYS A 135 21.15 24.77 -12.78
CA CYS A 135 20.28 24.95 -13.93
C CYS A 135 19.72 23.60 -14.41
N LEU A 136 18.44 23.53 -14.78
CA LEU A 136 17.85 22.41 -15.50
C LEU A 136 17.27 22.87 -16.83
N LEU A 137 17.73 22.28 -17.94
CA LEU A 137 17.11 22.51 -19.26
C LEU A 137 15.88 21.61 -19.45
N LEU A 138 14.72 22.20 -19.71
CA LEU A 138 13.50 21.45 -20.03
C LEU A 138 13.58 20.95 -21.47
N ASN A 139 13.90 19.67 -21.65
CA ASN A 139 14.02 19.06 -22.97
C ASN A 139 12.66 18.99 -23.69
N PRO A 140 12.63 18.91 -25.03
CA PRO A 140 11.41 18.70 -25.80
C PRO A 140 10.62 17.44 -25.42
N THR A 141 11.29 16.47 -24.80
CA THR A 141 10.71 15.22 -24.28
C THR A 141 10.25 15.32 -22.83
N SER A 142 10.53 16.43 -22.14
CA SER A 142 10.10 16.63 -20.75
C SER A 142 8.59 16.68 -20.66
N HIS A 143 8.06 16.05 -19.62
CA HIS A 143 6.63 16.05 -19.37
C HIS A 143 6.10 17.44 -19.01
N LYS A 144 4.91 17.75 -19.52
CA LYS A 144 4.16 18.96 -19.18
C LYS A 144 3.36 18.68 -17.90
N GLY A 145 3.26 19.66 -17.02
CA GLY A 145 2.59 19.47 -15.73
C GLY A 145 3.20 20.31 -14.62
N ALA A 146 2.91 19.91 -13.39
CA ALA A 146 3.41 20.58 -12.21
C ALA A 146 4.58 19.79 -11.63
N TRP A 147 5.77 20.37 -11.64
CA TRP A 147 7.00 19.77 -11.18
C TRP A 147 7.28 20.15 -9.73
N VAL A 148 7.99 19.29 -9.03
CA VAL A 148 8.44 19.49 -7.66
C VAL A 148 9.96 19.56 -7.66
N PHE A 149 10.47 20.59 -7.01
CA PHE A 149 11.88 20.76 -6.70
C PHE A 149 12.05 20.56 -5.20
N SER A 150 12.58 19.39 -4.82
CA SER A 150 12.88 19.05 -3.43
C SER A 150 14.37 19.19 -3.17
N ALA A 151 14.75 20.05 -2.23
CA ALA A 151 16.14 20.25 -1.84
C ALA A 151 16.41 19.61 -0.48
N GLU A 152 17.58 18.98 -0.36
CA GLU A 152 18.05 18.25 0.81
C GLU A 152 19.44 18.76 1.20
N ALA A 153 19.58 19.26 2.42
CA ALA A 153 20.88 19.64 2.97
C ALA A 153 21.48 18.49 3.78
N PHE A 154 22.79 18.29 3.64
CA PHE A 154 23.55 17.27 4.34
C PHE A 154 24.68 17.90 5.17
N GLN A 155 24.89 17.34 6.35
CA GLN A 155 26.03 17.63 7.21
C GLN A 155 26.60 16.31 7.73
N ASN A 156 27.91 16.09 7.58
CA ASN A 156 28.58 14.82 7.89
C ASN A 156 27.90 13.60 7.25
N ASN A 157 27.45 13.74 5.99
CA ASN A 157 26.66 12.75 5.24
C ASN A 157 25.27 12.41 5.84
N ALA A 158 24.82 13.08 6.90
CA ALA A 158 23.47 12.93 7.43
C ALA A 158 22.55 14.03 6.85
N GLN A 159 21.34 13.64 6.43
CA GLN A 159 20.32 14.59 5.99
C GLN A 159 19.84 15.41 7.19
N VAL A 160 20.05 16.73 7.16
CA VAL A 160 19.71 17.65 8.27
C VAL A 160 18.45 18.46 7.98
N ALA A 161 18.18 18.78 6.72
CA ALA A 161 16.99 19.54 6.34
C ALA A 161 16.47 19.09 4.98
N GLN A 162 15.16 19.14 4.80
CA GLN A 162 14.51 18.95 3.51
C GLN A 162 13.26 19.81 3.39
N ASN A 163 13.11 20.42 2.22
CA ASN A 163 11.93 21.17 1.87
C ASN A 163 11.71 21.07 0.36
N ALA A 164 10.52 21.44 -0.09
CA ALA A 164 10.15 21.34 -1.49
C ALA A 164 9.35 22.56 -1.94
N THR A 165 9.53 22.92 -3.21
CA THR A 165 8.72 23.93 -3.90
C THR A 165 8.22 23.37 -5.23
N ALA A 166 7.22 24.02 -5.80
CA ALA A 166 6.62 23.62 -7.07
C ALA A 166 6.91 24.65 -8.16
N PHE A 167 7.09 24.17 -9.39
CA PHE A 167 7.06 24.99 -10.59
C PHE A 167 6.21 24.30 -11.67
N TYR A 168 5.74 25.05 -12.66
CA TYR A 168 4.74 24.56 -13.61
C TYR A 168 5.27 24.67 -15.04
N VAL A 169 5.18 23.58 -15.80
CA VAL A 169 5.55 23.52 -17.21
C VAL A 169 4.28 23.33 -18.03
N GLU A 170 3.92 24.32 -18.84
CA GLU A 170 2.78 24.28 -19.77
C GLU A 170 1.50 23.59 -19.23
N LYS A 171 0.69 24.34 -18.45
CA LYS A 171 -0.61 23.91 -17.87
C LYS A 171 -0.56 23.11 -16.55
N GLY A 172 0.59 23.04 -15.89
CA GLY A 172 0.65 22.55 -14.51
C GLY A 172 -0.20 23.40 -13.56
N LYS A 173 -0.81 22.79 -12.55
CA LYS A 173 -1.57 23.50 -11.52
C LYS A 173 -1.04 23.21 -10.11
N PRO A 174 -1.20 24.15 -9.15
CA PRO A 174 -0.79 23.93 -7.76
C PRO A 174 -1.46 22.74 -7.08
N GLU A 175 -2.68 22.40 -7.49
CA GLU A 175 -3.46 21.29 -6.93
C GLU A 175 -2.92 19.90 -7.31
N ASP A 176 -2.05 19.83 -8.32
CA ASP A 176 -1.49 18.57 -8.82
C ASP A 176 -0.23 18.16 -8.04
N VAL A 177 0.24 19.01 -7.13
CA VAL A 177 1.52 18.86 -6.45
C VAL A 177 1.36 18.45 -4.99
N PHE A 178 2.20 17.52 -4.55
CA PHE A 178 2.37 17.21 -3.13
C PHE A 178 3.77 17.62 -2.67
N LEU A 179 3.83 18.64 -1.80
CA LEU A 179 5.08 19.13 -1.22
C LEU A 179 5.34 18.42 0.11
N GLN A 180 6.53 17.83 0.25
CA GLN A 180 7.01 17.29 1.51
C GLN A 180 8.03 18.24 2.13
N ALA A 181 7.79 18.62 3.38
CA ALA A 181 8.76 19.33 4.19
C ALA A 181 9.13 18.44 5.38
N LYS A 182 10.43 18.27 5.62
CA LYS A 182 10.95 17.53 6.75
C LYS A 182 11.95 18.45 7.48
N GLN A 183 11.53 18.88 8.65
CA GLN A 183 12.37 19.63 9.58
C GLN A 183 12.89 18.69 10.67
N HIS A 184 13.95 19.12 11.37
CA HIS A 184 14.49 18.39 12.51
C HIS A 184 13.41 17.97 13.50
N SER A 185 13.56 16.77 14.05
CA SER A 185 12.71 16.31 15.14
C SER A 185 12.97 17.18 16.37
N ILE A 186 11.95 17.36 17.22
CA ILE A 186 12.11 17.99 18.54
C ILE A 186 13.24 17.31 19.33
N ILE A 187 13.44 16.01 19.15
CA ILE A 187 14.52 15.24 19.80
C ILE A 187 15.89 15.75 19.35
N ASP A 188 16.08 16.02 18.07
CA ASP A 188 17.36 16.52 17.53
C ASP A 188 17.69 17.89 18.14
N ILE A 189 16.68 18.76 18.25
CA ILE A 189 16.80 20.08 18.87
C ILE A 189 17.19 19.95 20.36
N VAL A 190 16.57 19.04 21.10
CA VAL A 190 16.88 18.80 22.51
C VAL A 190 18.28 18.24 22.72
N LEU A 191 18.79 17.45 21.76
CA LEU A 191 20.16 16.94 21.76
C LEU A 191 21.20 17.99 21.32
N GLY A 192 20.78 19.24 21.09
CA GLY A 192 21.66 20.34 20.72
C GLY A 192 22.08 20.33 19.25
N ALA A 193 21.38 19.57 18.39
CA ALA A 193 21.59 19.67 16.96
C ALA A 193 21.20 21.08 16.49
N LYS A 194 22.09 21.70 15.70
CA LYS A 194 21.87 23.04 15.16
C LYS A 194 20.74 22.96 14.13
N THR A 195 19.73 23.82 14.25
CA THR A 195 18.58 23.78 13.35
C THR A 195 18.93 24.39 12.01
N ILE A 196 19.31 23.53 11.06
CA ILE A 196 19.47 23.90 9.67
C ILE A 196 18.09 23.91 9.00
N SER A 197 17.78 24.99 8.29
CA SER A 197 16.58 25.12 7.48
C SER A 197 16.97 25.34 6.02
N ILE A 198 16.16 24.81 5.10
CA ILE A 198 16.36 24.93 3.67
C ILE A 198 15.06 25.44 3.02
N SER A 199 15.19 26.42 2.14
CA SER A 199 14.08 27.05 1.43
C SER A 199 14.34 27.03 -0.08
N PRO A 200 13.90 25.98 -0.78
CA PRO A 200 14.03 25.90 -2.24
C PRO A 200 13.07 26.88 -2.92
N TYR A 201 13.54 27.51 -3.99
CA TYR A 201 12.76 28.37 -4.85
C TYR A 201 13.30 28.30 -6.29
N THR A 202 12.48 28.72 -7.25
CA THR A 202 12.85 28.84 -8.65
C THR A 202 12.79 30.30 -9.08
N ASP A 203 13.46 30.66 -10.17
CA ASP A 203 13.45 32.04 -10.68
C ASP A 203 12.05 32.51 -11.09
N LYS A 204 11.19 31.58 -11.54
CA LYS A 204 9.78 31.83 -11.85
C LYS A 204 8.92 30.61 -11.55
N ALA A 205 7.62 30.82 -11.48
CA ALA A 205 6.67 29.74 -11.22
C ALA A 205 6.27 28.97 -12.49
N ASN A 206 6.28 29.60 -13.67
CA ASN A 206 5.77 29.02 -14.92
C ASN A 206 6.84 29.00 -16.00
N TYR A 207 7.00 27.86 -16.66
CA TYR A 207 7.97 27.59 -17.71
C TYR A 207 7.30 27.00 -18.96
N THR A 208 7.97 27.17 -20.10
CA THR A 208 7.67 26.49 -21.36
C THR A 208 8.76 25.49 -21.70
N ILE A 209 8.42 24.49 -22.50
CA ILE A 209 9.40 23.51 -22.98
C ILE A 209 10.53 24.23 -23.75
N GLY A 210 11.78 23.83 -23.49
CA GLY A 210 12.99 24.45 -24.04
C GLY A 210 13.59 25.56 -23.17
N GLU A 211 12.92 25.99 -22.11
CA GLU A 211 13.48 26.96 -21.16
C GLU A 211 14.40 26.29 -20.12
N THR A 212 15.32 27.08 -19.58
CA THR A 212 16.16 26.69 -18.44
C THR A 212 15.51 27.13 -17.14
N VAL A 213 15.29 26.18 -16.23
CA VAL A 213 14.84 26.40 -14.86
C VAL A 213 16.06 26.70 -14.00
N GLN A 214 16.07 27.84 -13.30
CA GLN A 214 17.08 28.12 -12.29
C GLN A 214 16.55 27.66 -10.93
N LEU A 215 17.29 26.76 -10.31
CA LEU A 215 16.94 26.13 -9.05
C LEU A 215 17.82 26.73 -7.98
N HIS A 216 17.22 27.24 -6.92
CA HIS A 216 17.94 27.85 -5.81
C HIS A 216 17.47 27.27 -4.48
N ALA A 217 18.38 27.06 -3.55
CA ALA A 217 18.06 26.65 -2.19
C ALA A 217 18.81 27.52 -1.20
N ASN A 218 18.06 28.37 -0.50
CA ASN A 218 18.61 29.16 0.58
C ASN A 218 18.72 28.28 1.83
N VAL A 219 19.93 28.11 2.35
CA VAL A 219 20.21 27.35 3.57
C VAL A 219 20.57 28.32 4.69
N SER A 220 20.00 28.14 5.88
CA SER A 220 20.26 29.05 7.00
C SER A 220 21.70 29.01 7.52
N GLU A 221 22.45 27.95 7.19
CA GLU A 221 23.83 27.72 7.61
C GLU A 221 24.60 26.92 6.56
N GLN A 222 25.94 26.96 6.61
CA GLN A 222 26.78 26.24 5.67
C GLN A 222 26.55 24.73 5.79
N ALA A 223 26.13 24.11 4.69
CA ALA A 223 25.98 22.66 4.55
C ALA A 223 27.19 22.08 3.80
N ASP A 224 27.55 20.84 4.11
CA ASP A 224 28.65 20.15 3.41
C ASP A 224 28.26 19.83 1.97
N LYS A 225 26.96 19.57 1.76
CA LYS A 225 26.38 19.23 0.46
C LYS A 225 24.91 19.60 0.44
N VAL A 226 24.43 20.11 -0.69
CA VAL A 226 23.00 20.27 -0.96
C VAL A 226 22.67 19.52 -2.24
N ASP A 227 21.79 18.53 -2.13
CA ASP A 227 21.26 17.80 -3.28
C ASP A 227 19.84 18.28 -3.57
N ALA A 228 19.46 18.19 -4.84
CA ALA A 228 18.13 18.44 -5.33
C ALA A 228 17.60 17.17 -6.01
N SER A 229 16.33 16.87 -5.78
CA SER A 229 15.56 15.99 -6.63
C SER A 229 14.47 16.79 -7.32
N ILE A 230 14.39 16.60 -8.63
CA ILE A 230 13.38 17.21 -9.47
C ILE A 230 12.55 16.08 -10.00
N ASN A 231 11.32 16.04 -9.53
CA ASN A 231 10.32 15.07 -9.93
C ASN A 231 9.20 15.83 -10.65
N ASN A 232 8.56 15.20 -11.62
CA ASN A 232 7.47 15.82 -12.37
C ASN A 232 6.21 16.08 -11.51
N GLY A 233 6.29 16.04 -10.17
CA GLY A 233 5.23 16.35 -9.19
C GLY A 233 3.94 15.54 -9.33
N THR A 234 3.80 14.77 -10.40
CA THR A 234 2.74 13.83 -10.75
C THR A 234 2.96 12.58 -9.93
N PHE A 235 2.74 12.68 -8.63
CA PHE A 235 2.48 11.47 -7.87
C PHE A 235 1.22 10.85 -8.45
N TYR A 236 1.21 9.54 -8.66
CA TYR A 236 -0.05 8.89 -8.97
C TYR A 236 -0.98 9.08 -7.78
N PHE A 237 -2.07 9.83 -7.96
CA PHE A 237 -3.07 10.00 -6.93
C PHE A 237 -4.46 9.65 -7.45
N VAL A 238 -5.31 9.24 -6.53
CA VAL A 238 -6.74 9.06 -6.78
C VAL A 238 -7.50 9.84 -5.74
N ASP A 239 -8.32 10.77 -6.21
CA ASP A 239 -9.29 11.47 -5.40
C ASP A 239 -10.51 10.58 -5.17
N LEU A 240 -10.84 10.35 -3.90
CA LEU A 240 -12.00 9.57 -3.50
C LEU A 240 -13.25 10.44 -3.62
N PRO A 241 -14.38 9.89 -4.13
CA PRO A 241 -15.63 10.63 -4.22
C PRO A 241 -16.19 11.02 -2.85
N VAL A 242 -15.84 10.26 -1.80
CA VAL A 242 -16.22 10.48 -0.40
C VAL A 242 -15.00 10.19 0.48
N PRO A 243 -14.69 11.04 1.49
CA PRO A 243 -13.57 10.80 2.39
C PRO A 243 -13.78 9.52 3.20
N LEU A 244 -12.71 8.77 3.48
CA LEU A 244 -12.78 7.57 4.31
C LEU A 244 -13.16 7.95 5.76
N PRO A 245 -14.25 7.40 6.33
CA PRO A 245 -14.85 7.90 7.58
C PRO A 245 -13.95 7.81 8.81
N LEU A 246 -12.93 6.94 8.81
CA LEU A 246 -12.01 6.77 9.95
C LEU A 246 -10.77 7.66 9.89
N LEU A 247 -10.34 8.05 8.69
CA LEU A 247 -9.05 8.74 8.48
C LEU A 247 -9.22 10.13 7.87
N ASN A 248 -10.45 10.49 7.43
CA ASN A 248 -10.75 11.71 6.69
C ASN A 248 -9.82 11.95 5.48
N ILE A 249 -9.31 10.87 4.88
CA ILE A 249 -8.44 10.92 3.71
C ILE A 249 -9.34 11.08 2.48
N ARG A 250 -9.15 12.19 1.75
CA ARG A 250 -9.83 12.47 0.48
C ARG A 250 -9.00 12.10 -0.75
N ARG A 251 -7.67 12.16 -0.65
CA ARG A 251 -6.73 11.85 -1.73
C ARG A 251 -5.78 10.76 -1.28
N LEU A 252 -5.70 9.68 -2.04
CA LEU A 252 -4.66 8.66 -1.88
C LEU A 252 -3.50 8.98 -2.79
N VAL A 253 -2.32 9.17 -2.21
CA VAL A 253 -1.08 9.44 -2.93
C VAL A 253 -0.26 8.15 -3.00
N GLY A 254 0.26 7.85 -4.20
CA GLY A 254 1.08 6.70 -4.49
C GLY A 254 0.31 5.47 -4.99
N THR A 255 0.97 4.70 -5.85
CA THR A 255 0.45 3.49 -6.50
C THR A 255 0.08 2.41 -5.49
N THR A 256 0.92 2.21 -4.47
CA THR A 256 0.70 1.24 -3.39
C THR A 256 -0.58 1.52 -2.61
N GLY A 257 -0.83 2.78 -2.23
CA GLY A 257 -2.03 3.14 -1.46
C GLY A 257 -3.32 2.86 -2.21
N VAL A 258 -3.35 3.21 -3.50
CA VAL A 258 -4.49 2.96 -4.38
C VAL A 258 -4.68 1.46 -4.64
N PHE A 259 -3.60 0.71 -4.85
CA PHE A 259 -3.65 -0.74 -5.02
C PHE A 259 -4.23 -1.45 -3.79
N ILE A 260 -3.83 -1.03 -2.58
CA ILE A 260 -4.38 -1.56 -1.32
C ILE A 260 -5.88 -1.28 -1.24
N LEU A 261 -6.31 -0.04 -1.53
CA LEU A 261 -7.72 0.32 -1.52
C LEU A 261 -8.53 -0.55 -2.49
N PHE A 262 -8.10 -0.65 -3.75
CA PHE A 262 -8.80 -1.47 -4.74
C PHE A 262 -8.84 -2.94 -4.35
N SER A 263 -7.73 -3.49 -3.85
CA SER A 263 -7.68 -4.87 -3.37
C SER A 263 -8.68 -5.10 -2.23
N PHE A 264 -8.81 -4.14 -1.31
CA PHE A 264 -9.79 -4.19 -0.23
C PHE A 264 -11.22 -4.14 -0.74
N VAL A 265 -11.55 -3.18 -1.62
CA VAL A 265 -12.89 -3.02 -2.21
C VAL A 265 -13.28 -4.28 -3.00
N PHE A 266 -12.39 -4.79 -3.86
CA PHE A 266 -12.65 -6.01 -4.62
C PHE A 266 -12.78 -7.24 -3.72
N SER A 267 -12.02 -7.34 -2.63
CA SER A 267 -12.17 -8.41 -1.65
C SER A 267 -13.54 -8.38 -0.98
N LEU A 268 -14.04 -7.19 -0.59
CA LEU A 268 -15.38 -7.02 -0.06
C LEU A 268 -16.47 -7.40 -1.09
N LEU A 269 -16.36 -6.90 -2.32
CA LEU A 269 -17.29 -7.22 -3.40
C LEU A 269 -17.31 -8.72 -3.69
N PHE A 270 -16.14 -9.35 -3.73
CA PHE A 270 -16.01 -10.79 -3.95
C PHE A 270 -16.63 -11.61 -2.80
N SER A 271 -16.47 -11.17 -1.55
CA SER A 271 -17.11 -11.77 -0.38
C SER A 271 -18.64 -11.65 -0.44
N LEU A 272 -19.16 -10.47 -0.76
CA LEU A 272 -20.59 -10.22 -0.93
C LEU A 272 -21.18 -11.05 -2.07
N ALA A 273 -20.51 -11.08 -3.23
CA ALA A 273 -20.92 -11.86 -4.39
C ALA A 273 -21.01 -13.36 -4.07
N LYS A 274 -20.03 -13.92 -3.36
CA LYS A 274 -20.09 -15.31 -2.86
C LYS A 274 -21.28 -15.53 -1.92
N GLY A 275 -21.56 -14.59 -1.03
CA GLY A 275 -22.69 -14.66 -0.12
C GLY A 275 -24.04 -14.66 -0.86
N ILE A 276 -24.19 -13.80 -1.87
CA ILE A 276 -25.37 -13.73 -2.73
C ILE A 276 -25.51 -15.02 -3.54
N LEU A 277 -24.45 -15.48 -4.21
CA LEU A 277 -24.46 -16.73 -4.98
C LEU A 277 -24.84 -17.93 -4.12
N LYS A 278 -24.35 -18.01 -2.87
CA LYS A 278 -24.74 -19.07 -1.93
C LYS A 278 -26.22 -19.02 -1.55
N LYS A 279 -26.79 -17.82 -1.40
CA LYS A 279 -28.23 -17.62 -1.14
C LYS A 279 -29.09 -17.86 -2.38
N MET A 280 -28.59 -17.50 -3.56
CA MET A 280 -29.27 -17.74 -4.84
C MET A 280 -29.19 -19.19 -5.29
N ASN A 281 -28.29 -20.00 -4.73
CA ASN A 281 -28.29 -21.45 -4.87
C ASN A 281 -29.44 -22.13 -4.09
N ILE A 282 -30.57 -21.43 -3.97
CA ILE A 282 -31.92 -21.97 -3.93
C ILE A 282 -32.13 -22.71 -5.27
N TYR A 283 -32.01 -24.04 -5.21
CA TYR A 283 -32.44 -25.03 -6.21
C TYR A 283 -31.81 -24.96 -7.61
N LEU A 284 -30.48 -25.00 -7.71
CA LEU A 284 -29.90 -25.84 -8.76
C LEU A 284 -29.58 -27.19 -8.10
N PRO A 285 -30.29 -28.28 -8.43
CA PRO A 285 -29.84 -29.63 -8.09
C PRO A 285 -28.54 -29.87 -8.85
N LEU A 286 -27.45 -29.33 -8.31
CA LEU A 286 -26.09 -29.67 -8.68
C LEU A 286 -25.97 -31.16 -8.44
N VAL A 287 -26.08 -31.90 -9.53
CA VAL A 287 -25.64 -33.28 -9.77
C VAL A 287 -25.06 -33.89 -8.50
N SER A 288 -26.02 -34.33 -7.68
CA SER A 288 -25.98 -35.53 -6.88
C SER A 288 -24.65 -35.81 -6.18
N ASP A 289 -24.72 -35.67 -4.87
CA ASP A 289 -24.01 -36.43 -3.82
C ASP A 289 -24.00 -37.98 -4.02
N LYS A 290 -24.40 -38.48 -5.19
CA LYS A 290 -24.32 -39.90 -5.57
C LYS A 290 -22.89 -40.39 -5.63
N THR A 291 -21.90 -39.53 -5.88
CA THR A 291 -20.49 -39.97 -5.89
C THR A 291 -19.95 -40.25 -4.48
N VAL A 292 -20.48 -39.56 -3.46
CA VAL A 292 -20.10 -39.80 -2.06
C VAL A 292 -20.89 -40.97 -1.49
N GLU A 293 -22.19 -41.09 -1.80
CA GLU A 293 -22.99 -42.29 -1.47
C GLU A 293 -22.49 -43.55 -2.19
N GLN A 294 -22.07 -43.47 -3.46
CA GLN A 294 -21.50 -44.63 -4.17
C GLN A 294 -20.17 -45.07 -3.57
N LYS A 295 -19.27 -44.14 -3.21
CA LYS A 295 -18.00 -44.51 -2.56
C LYS A 295 -18.22 -45.08 -1.16
N ALA A 296 -19.17 -44.56 -0.40
CA ALA A 296 -19.53 -45.12 0.91
C ALA A 296 -20.21 -46.50 0.79
N ALA A 297 -21.02 -46.73 -0.25
CA ALA A 297 -21.63 -48.03 -0.52
C ALA A 297 -20.60 -49.07 -0.98
N GLU A 298 -19.64 -48.69 -1.84
CA GLU A 298 -18.54 -49.58 -2.26
C GLU A 298 -17.63 -49.97 -1.08
N GLN A 299 -17.31 -49.04 -0.18
CA GLN A 299 -16.53 -49.36 1.03
C GLN A 299 -17.26 -50.35 1.95
N ARG A 300 -18.57 -50.17 2.16
CA ARG A 300 -19.37 -51.11 2.97
C ARG A 300 -19.45 -52.50 2.35
N GLN A 301 -19.51 -52.60 1.03
CA GLN A 301 -19.48 -53.89 0.34
C GLN A 301 -18.11 -54.56 0.39
N ALA A 302 -17.01 -53.79 0.38
CA ALA A 302 -15.66 -54.32 0.54
C ALA A 302 -15.42 -54.90 1.94
N GLU A 303 -15.90 -54.22 3.00
CA GLU A 303 -15.79 -54.70 4.39
C GLU A 303 -16.64 -55.95 4.67
N GLN A 304 -17.82 -56.08 4.05
CA GLN A 304 -18.64 -57.29 4.20
C GLN A 304 -18.01 -58.52 3.53
N LYS A 305 -17.32 -58.34 2.39
CA LYS A 305 -16.63 -59.45 1.71
C LYS A 305 -15.38 -59.93 2.45
N SER A 306 -14.64 -59.05 3.13
CA SER A 306 -13.49 -59.46 3.95
C SER A 306 -13.91 -60.19 5.23
N SER A 307 -15.06 -59.83 5.80
CA SER A 307 -15.64 -60.49 6.98
C SER A 307 -16.12 -61.92 6.73
N SER A 308 -16.60 -62.26 5.53
CA SER A 308 -17.13 -63.61 5.24
C SER A 308 -16.05 -64.64 4.92
N GLN A 309 -14.89 -64.23 4.40
CA GLN A 309 -13.80 -65.15 4.06
C GLN A 309 -12.97 -65.61 5.28
N GLY A 310 -13.04 -64.91 6.42
CA GLY A 310 -12.34 -65.29 7.65
C GLY A 310 -13.04 -66.37 8.51
N LYS A 311 -14.21 -66.89 8.12
CA LYS A 311 -14.96 -67.90 8.86
C LYS A 311 -14.94 -69.31 8.24
N GLN A 312 -14.18 -69.51 7.16
CA GLN A 312 -14.04 -70.82 6.49
C GLN A 312 -12.61 -71.37 6.51
N ALA A 313 -11.75 -70.86 7.38
CA ALA A 313 -10.44 -71.42 7.67
C ALA A 313 -10.41 -71.97 9.10
#